data_AF-A0AA39IGD4-F1
#
_entry.id   AF-A0AA39IGD4-F1
#
_cell.length_a   1.000
_cell.length_b   1.000
_cell.length_c   1.000
_cell.angle_alpha   90.00
_cell.angle_beta   90.00
_cell.angle_gamma   90.00
#
_symmetry.space_group_name_H-M   'P 1'
#
loop_
_entity.id
_entity.type
_entity.pdbx_description
1 polymer ?
#
loop_
_entity_poly.entity_id
_entity_poly.type
_entity_poly.pdbx_seq_one_letter_code
_entity_poly.pdbx_strand_id
1 'polypeptide(L)'
;MYPAALFANYSIEFLSSLFTVVLNTQTLYEQVKANKTNTQLTMVLSHIMLHILFAYPTLAYSGQGIYALGDPNRSHPLIFWTGNFAYSSVIATGLADMFLGIDRYVAITRPMVYKHRFKNRFTVFALVVCAVAVLIMVFVIVSQRVEAPPEAVGFAYHTNQIVIFIHVNINIAFSVLNVLITTVFMVKLRKFNRSLQKTSMSAAHRSDLAKANKIVIYQMALEIAFHITPTFVTCFVMYAFGWNWPLLLGPYPFTLLSVYIFSCSILYRIKLGKKAEVEVSKVVKVSSK
;
A
#
# COMPACT_ATOMS: atom_id res chain seq x y z
N MET A 1 7.41 11.76 25.49
CA MET A 1 7.68 11.47 24.05
C MET A 1 8.48 12.64 23.49
N TYR A 2 9.51 12.40 22.66
CA TYR A 2 10.37 13.47 22.15
C TYR A 2 9.64 14.27 21.05
N PRO A 3 9.36 15.57 21.22
CA PRO A 3 8.60 16.36 20.25
C PRO A 3 9.25 16.36 18.85
N ALA A 4 10.58 16.35 18.78
CA ALA A 4 11.32 16.29 17.53
C ALA A 4 11.08 14.99 16.74
N ALA A 5 10.97 13.86 17.43
CA ALA A 5 10.71 12.57 16.78
C ALA A 5 9.29 12.51 16.21
N LEU A 6 8.30 13.03 16.95
CA LEU A 6 6.93 13.15 16.46
C LEU A 6 6.84 14.06 15.22
N PHE A 7 7.47 15.23 15.29
CA PHE A 7 7.50 16.18 14.18
C PHE A 7 8.13 15.57 12.93
N ALA A 8 9.25 14.85 13.09
CA ALA A 8 9.92 14.17 11.99
C ALA A 8 9.03 13.09 11.34
N ASN A 9 8.41 12.22 12.14
CA ASN A 9 7.53 11.17 11.61
C ASN A 9 6.33 11.75 10.87
N TYR A 10 5.61 12.72 11.46
CA TYR A 10 4.47 13.33 10.79
C TYR A 10 4.87 14.12 9.53
N SER A 11 6.05 14.76 9.52
CA SER A 11 6.54 15.44 8.32
C SER A 11 6.85 14.46 7.18
N ILE A 12 7.48 13.33 7.49
CA ILE A 12 7.77 12.29 6.50
C ILE A 12 6.47 11.65 6.00
N GLU A 13 5.52 11.36 6.88
CA GLU A 13 4.18 10.86 6.51
C GLU A 13 3.48 11.83 5.57
N PHE A 14 3.42 13.11 5.95
CA PHE A 14 2.75 14.15 5.16
C PHE A 14 3.33 14.25 3.75
N LEU A 15 4.65 14.35 3.62
CA LEU A 15 5.31 14.44 2.32
C LEU A 15 5.11 13.16 1.50
N SER A 16 5.28 11.99 2.12
CA SER A 16 5.11 10.69 1.44
C SER A 16 3.69 10.51 0.91
N SER A 17 2.68 10.84 1.73
CA SER A 17 1.28 10.77 1.33
C SER A 17 0.91 11.81 0.28
N LEU A 18 1.42 13.03 0.39
CA LEU A 18 1.21 14.09 -0.62
C LEU A 18 1.69 13.62 -2.00
N PHE A 19 2.95 13.17 -2.07
CA PHE A 19 3.51 12.68 -3.33
C PHE A 19 2.81 11.41 -3.82
N THR A 20 2.40 10.51 -2.92
CA THR A 20 1.61 9.33 -3.27
C THR A 20 0.31 9.72 -3.98
N VAL A 21 -0.46 10.66 -3.40
CA VAL A 21 -1.72 11.14 -4.01
C VAL A 21 -1.45 11.73 -5.39
N VAL A 22 -0.45 12.60 -5.53
CA VAL A 22 -0.12 13.25 -6.81
C VAL A 22 0.31 12.22 -7.86
N LEU A 23 1.30 11.39 -7.54
CA LEU A 23 1.89 10.43 -8.49
C LEU A 23 0.89 9.36 -8.92
N ASN A 24 0.10 8.82 -7.97
CA ASN A 24 -0.88 7.78 -8.28
C ASN A 24 -2.06 8.35 -9.05
N THR A 25 -2.54 9.55 -8.74
CA THR A 25 -3.63 10.18 -9.49
C THR A 25 -3.21 10.47 -10.93
N GLN A 26 -2.01 11.02 -11.13
CA GLN A 26 -1.46 11.23 -12.48
C GLN A 26 -1.30 9.92 -13.24
N THR A 27 -0.74 8.88 -12.59
CA THR A 27 -0.56 7.56 -13.20
C THR A 27 -1.91 6.95 -13.58
N LEU A 28 -2.90 7.00 -12.69
CA LEU A 28 -4.25 6.49 -12.95
C LEU A 28 -4.92 7.25 -14.09
N TYR A 29 -4.85 8.59 -14.09
CA TYR A 29 -5.39 9.43 -15.16
C TYR A 29 -4.79 9.08 -16.53
N GLU A 30 -3.46 8.96 -16.63
CA GLU A 30 -2.79 8.58 -17.87
C GLU A 30 -3.19 7.19 -18.36
N GLN A 31 -3.30 6.21 -17.46
CA GLN A 31 -3.69 4.84 -17.84
C GLN A 31 -5.15 4.76 -18.28
N VAL A 32 -6.05 5.51 -17.61
CA VAL A 32 -7.47 5.61 -18.01
C VAL A 32 -7.58 6.33 -19.37
N LYS A 33 -6.90 7.47 -19.54
CA LYS A 33 -6.92 8.26 -20.79
C LYS A 33 -6.36 7.48 -21.97
N ALA A 34 -5.32 6.66 -21.75
CA ALA A 34 -4.76 5.83 -22.81
C ALA A 34 -5.74 4.78 -23.34
N ASN A 35 -6.90 4.59 -22.70
CA ASN A 35 -7.96 3.64 -23.04
C ASN A 35 -7.46 2.20 -23.25
N LYS A 36 -6.27 1.90 -22.73
CA LYS A 36 -5.68 0.57 -22.72
C LYS A 36 -6.23 -0.14 -21.50
N THR A 37 -7.43 -0.69 -21.62
CA THR A 37 -7.91 -1.73 -20.70
C THR A 37 -7.12 -3.03 -20.93
N ASN A 38 -5.80 -2.94 -20.80
CA ASN A 38 -4.94 -4.11 -20.86
C ASN A 38 -5.31 -4.98 -19.66
N THR A 39 -5.82 -6.16 -19.98
CA THR A 39 -6.47 -7.03 -19.01
C THR A 39 -5.53 -7.49 -17.90
N GLN A 40 -4.21 -7.34 -18.05
CA GLN A 40 -3.24 -7.68 -17.02
C GLN A 40 -3.00 -6.58 -15.97
N LEU A 41 -3.47 -5.35 -16.21
CA LEU A 41 -3.21 -4.19 -15.35
C LEU A 41 -4.34 -3.85 -14.37
N THR A 42 -5.54 -4.43 -14.53
CA THR A 42 -6.72 -4.02 -13.74
C THR A 42 -6.51 -4.15 -12.23
N MET A 43 -5.95 -5.26 -11.73
CA MET A 43 -5.66 -5.39 -10.30
C MET A 43 -4.58 -4.38 -9.84
N VAL A 44 -3.59 -4.09 -10.68
CA VAL A 44 -2.57 -3.06 -10.39
C VAL A 44 -3.20 -1.67 -10.30
N LEU A 45 -4.12 -1.33 -11.20
CA LEU A 45 -4.84 -0.05 -11.17
C LEU A 45 -5.74 0.05 -9.93
N SER A 46 -6.42 -1.04 -9.55
CA SER A 46 -7.19 -1.10 -8.31
C SER A 46 -6.31 -0.97 -7.07
N HIS A 47 -5.11 -1.54 -7.09
CA HIS A 47 -4.12 -1.38 -6.04
C HIS A 47 -3.62 0.07 -5.93
N ILE A 48 -3.34 0.74 -7.06
CA ILE A 48 -3.03 2.18 -7.11
C ILE A 48 -4.17 3.00 -6.51
N MET A 49 -5.43 2.66 -6.82
CA MET A 49 -6.60 3.33 -6.24
C MET A 49 -6.66 3.16 -4.72
N LEU A 50 -6.40 1.95 -4.20
CA LEU A 50 -6.35 1.69 -2.75
C LEU A 50 -5.21 2.47 -2.08
N HIS A 51 -4.05 2.62 -2.73
CA HIS A 51 -2.98 3.49 -2.23
C HIS A 51 -3.39 4.97 -2.16
N ILE A 52 -4.17 5.47 -3.12
CA ILE A 52 -4.73 6.85 -3.04
C ILE A 52 -5.68 6.96 -1.85
N LEU A 53 -6.56 5.97 -1.67
CA LEU A 53 -7.52 5.92 -0.55
C LEU A 53 -6.82 5.83 0.82
N PHE A 54 -5.65 5.19 0.91
CA PHE A 54 -4.80 5.23 2.11
C PHE A 54 -4.12 6.59 2.29
N ALA A 55 -3.56 7.15 1.21
CA ALA A 55 -2.73 8.34 1.30
C ALA A 55 -3.54 9.61 1.64
N TYR A 56 -4.80 9.70 1.21
CA TYR A 56 -5.64 10.86 1.50
C TYR A 56 -5.93 11.08 3.00
N PRO A 57 -6.47 10.10 3.76
CA PRO A 57 -6.66 10.26 5.21
C PRO A 57 -5.33 10.36 5.94
N THR A 58 -4.28 9.70 5.46
CA THR A 58 -2.93 9.80 6.06
C THR A 58 -2.35 11.21 5.91
N LEU A 59 -2.54 11.86 4.76
CA LEU A 59 -2.16 13.25 4.53
C LEU A 59 -2.89 14.19 5.51
N ALA A 60 -4.19 14.00 5.68
CA ALA A 60 -4.99 14.79 6.62
C ALA A 60 -4.56 14.56 8.08
N TYR A 61 -4.33 13.30 8.46
CA TYR A 61 -3.91 12.91 9.82
C TYR A 61 -2.52 13.46 10.17
N SER A 62 -1.54 13.25 9.30
CA SER A 62 -0.17 13.75 9.51
C SER A 62 -0.11 15.28 9.49
N GLY A 63 -0.87 15.94 8.62
CA GLY A 63 -1.00 17.39 8.61
C GLY A 63 -1.60 17.93 9.91
N GLN A 64 -2.64 17.27 10.43
CA GLN A 64 -3.19 17.59 11.76
C GLN A 64 -2.20 17.28 12.89
N GLY A 65 -1.43 16.19 12.80
CA GLY A 65 -0.38 15.87 13.77
C GLY A 65 0.69 16.96 13.87
N ILE A 66 1.13 17.51 12.73
CA ILE A 66 2.08 18.64 12.67
C ILE A 66 1.47 19.89 13.32
N TYR A 67 0.23 20.24 12.95
CA TYR A 67 -0.47 21.40 13.50
C TYR A 67 -0.68 21.27 15.02
N ALA A 68 -1.15 20.11 15.47
CA ALA A 68 -1.45 19.81 16.86
C ALA A 68 -0.20 19.80 17.78
N LEU A 69 1.01 19.66 17.23
CA LEU A 69 2.25 19.76 18.03
C LEU A 69 2.52 21.19 18.50
N GLY A 70 2.09 22.21 17.74
CA GLY A 70 2.31 23.63 18.06
C GLY A 70 1.12 24.32 18.72
N ASP A 71 -0.07 23.72 18.69
CA ASP A 71 -1.31 24.33 19.19
C ASP A 71 -1.75 23.72 20.54
N PRO A 72 -1.81 24.52 21.63
CA PRO A 72 -2.37 24.05 22.90
C PRO A 72 -3.88 23.79 22.85
N ASN A 73 -4.60 24.42 21.91
CA ASN A 73 -6.06 24.28 21.71
C ASN A 73 -6.41 23.32 20.55
N ARG A 74 -5.59 22.28 20.38
CA ARG A 74 -5.75 21.29 19.31
C ARG A 74 -7.13 20.62 19.31
N SER A 75 -7.67 20.35 18.13
CA SER A 75 -8.99 19.71 17.99
C SER A 75 -8.92 18.19 18.12
N HIS A 76 -9.21 17.68 19.32
CA HIS A 76 -9.31 16.24 19.59
C HIS A 76 -10.25 15.48 18.62
N PRO A 77 -11.44 16.02 18.24
CA PRO A 77 -12.28 15.37 17.24
C PRO A 77 -11.60 15.21 15.88
N LEU A 78 -10.84 16.20 15.42
CA LEU A 78 -10.13 16.13 14.14
C LEU A 78 -9.01 15.09 14.18
N ILE A 79 -8.23 15.04 15.26
CA ILE A 79 -7.18 14.03 15.46
C ILE A 79 -7.80 12.63 15.46
N PHE A 80 -8.91 12.44 16.17
CA PHE A 80 -9.60 11.16 16.23
C PHE A 80 -10.11 10.71 14.85
N TRP A 81 -10.86 11.54 14.13
CA TRP A 81 -11.47 11.14 12.86
C TRP A 81 -10.44 10.90 11.76
N THR A 82 -9.48 11.81 11.62
CA THR A 82 -8.41 11.64 10.62
C THR A 82 -7.55 10.42 10.93
N GLY A 83 -7.19 10.22 12.19
CA GLY A 83 -6.46 9.03 12.65
C GLY A 83 -7.25 7.74 12.44
N ASN A 84 -8.55 7.73 12.74
CA ASN A 84 -9.40 6.56 12.55
C ASN A 84 -9.42 6.10 11.08
N PHE A 85 -9.65 7.03 10.14
CA PHE A 85 -9.61 6.69 8.71
C PHE A 85 -8.22 6.25 8.25
N ALA A 86 -7.16 6.93 8.72
CA ALA A 86 -5.79 6.60 8.37
C ALA A 86 -5.43 5.18 8.84
N TYR A 87 -5.64 4.87 10.13
CA TYR A 87 -5.37 3.55 10.70
C TYR A 87 -6.27 2.47 10.07
N SER A 88 -7.56 2.72 9.89
CA SER A 88 -8.46 1.74 9.24
C SER A 88 -8.02 1.39 7.82
N SER A 89 -7.47 2.36 7.08
CA SER A 89 -6.97 2.14 5.72
C SER A 89 -5.67 1.31 5.65
N VAL A 90 -4.93 1.16 6.76
CA VAL A 90 -3.76 0.28 6.86
C VAL A 90 -4.15 -1.17 6.57
N ILE A 91 -5.25 -1.65 7.16
CA ILE A 91 -5.73 -3.02 6.96
C ILE A 91 -6.06 -3.28 5.49
N ALA A 92 -6.72 -2.32 4.84
CA ALA A 92 -7.00 -2.43 3.41
C ALA A 92 -5.73 -2.47 2.57
N THR A 93 -4.67 -1.76 2.95
CA THR A 93 -3.41 -1.79 2.23
C THR A 93 -2.73 -3.16 2.34
N GLY A 94 -2.67 -3.75 3.54
CA GLY A 94 -2.13 -5.10 3.72
C GLY A 94 -2.93 -6.17 2.95
N LEU A 95 -4.26 -6.06 2.94
CA LEU A 95 -5.12 -6.92 2.12
C LEU A 95 -4.93 -6.70 0.62
N ALA A 96 -4.75 -5.44 0.18
CA ALA A 96 -4.52 -5.10 -1.20
C ALA A 96 -3.22 -5.71 -1.74
N ASP A 97 -2.15 -5.64 -0.95
CA ASP A 97 -0.86 -6.26 -1.25
C ASP A 97 -1.00 -7.78 -1.37
N MET A 98 -1.70 -8.41 -0.42
CA MET A 98 -2.01 -9.84 -0.46
C MET A 98 -2.79 -10.24 -1.71
N PHE A 99 -3.87 -9.52 -2.03
CA PHE A 99 -4.67 -9.79 -3.22
C PHE A 99 -3.89 -9.57 -4.51
N LEU A 100 -3.01 -8.58 -4.55
CA LEU A 100 -2.10 -8.37 -5.67
C LEU A 100 -1.16 -9.58 -5.84
N GLY A 101 -0.57 -10.09 -4.75
CA GLY A 101 0.24 -11.30 -4.77
C GLY A 101 -0.51 -12.53 -5.31
N ILE A 102 -1.74 -12.74 -4.83
CA ILE A 102 -2.63 -13.84 -5.30
C ILE A 102 -2.99 -13.66 -6.78
N ASP A 103 -3.37 -12.46 -7.21
CA ASP A 103 -3.71 -12.14 -8.59
C ASP A 103 -2.56 -12.52 -9.53
N ARG A 104 -1.33 -12.12 -9.19
CA ARG A 104 -0.13 -12.44 -9.96
C ARG A 104 0.16 -13.94 -9.95
N TYR A 105 0.00 -14.61 -8.81
CA TYR A 105 0.16 -16.05 -8.70
C TYR A 105 -0.80 -16.82 -9.64
N VAL A 106 -2.09 -16.45 -9.65
CA VAL A 106 -3.09 -17.07 -10.52
C VAL A 106 -2.81 -16.75 -11.98
N ALA A 107 -2.43 -15.51 -12.30
CA ALA A 107 -2.10 -15.09 -13.66
C ALA A 107 -0.93 -15.91 -14.26
N ILE A 108 0.09 -16.24 -13.46
CA ILE A 108 1.22 -17.08 -13.91
C ILE A 108 0.86 -18.56 -13.96
N THR A 109 0.15 -19.05 -12.94
CA THR A 109 -0.12 -20.49 -12.81
C THR A 109 -1.18 -20.97 -13.80
N ARG A 110 -2.17 -20.13 -14.11
CA ARG A 110 -3.32 -20.48 -14.96
C ARG A 110 -3.69 -19.31 -15.89
N PRO A 111 -2.83 -18.92 -16.85
CA PRO A 111 -3.01 -17.71 -17.67
C PRO A 111 -4.31 -17.71 -18.48
N MET A 112 -4.71 -18.86 -19.05
CA MET A 112 -5.94 -18.97 -19.85
C MET A 112 -7.20 -18.80 -19.00
N VAL A 113 -7.26 -19.47 -17.85
CA VAL A 113 -8.40 -19.40 -16.91
C VAL A 113 -8.49 -17.99 -16.30
N TYR A 114 -7.33 -17.40 -15.99
CA TYR A 114 -7.26 -16.05 -15.47
C TYR A 114 -7.85 -15.02 -16.44
N LYS A 115 -7.45 -15.08 -17.72
CA LYS A 115 -7.91 -14.15 -18.77
C LYS A 115 -9.42 -14.19 -18.98
N HIS A 116 -10.03 -15.37 -18.97
CA HIS A 116 -11.44 -15.52 -19.33
C HIS A 116 -12.42 -15.43 -18.16
N ARG A 117 -12.05 -15.90 -16.95
CA ARG A 117 -13.04 -16.14 -15.88
C ARG A 117 -12.79 -15.34 -14.60
N PHE A 118 -11.53 -15.16 -14.20
CA PHE A 118 -11.22 -14.69 -12.84
C PHE A 118 -10.99 -13.19 -12.73
N LYS A 119 -10.29 -12.59 -13.69
CA LYS A 119 -9.71 -11.25 -13.55
C LYS A 119 -10.66 -10.16 -13.00
N ASN A 120 -11.73 -9.82 -13.71
CA ASN A 120 -12.61 -8.71 -13.29
C ASN A 120 -13.36 -9.06 -12.00
N ARG A 121 -13.83 -10.31 -11.87
CA ARG A 121 -14.55 -10.78 -10.67
C ARG A 121 -13.65 -10.76 -9.43
N PHE A 122 -12.40 -11.18 -9.58
CA PHE A 122 -11.42 -11.18 -8.51
C PHE A 122 -11.05 -9.77 -8.08
N THR A 123 -10.89 -8.84 -9.03
CA THR A 123 -10.61 -7.43 -8.69
C THR A 123 -11.77 -6.80 -7.91
N VAL A 124 -13.02 -7.00 -8.37
CA VAL A 124 -14.21 -6.50 -7.66
C VAL A 124 -14.30 -7.13 -6.27
N PHE A 125 -14.09 -8.44 -6.17
CA PHE A 125 -14.05 -9.14 -4.87
C PHE A 125 -13.00 -8.54 -3.93
N ALA A 126 -11.77 -8.34 -4.41
CA ALA A 126 -10.68 -7.76 -3.61
C ALA A 126 -11.04 -6.35 -3.12
N LEU A 127 -11.59 -5.50 -3.99
CA LEU A 127 -12.04 -4.16 -3.62
C LEU A 127 -13.16 -4.18 -2.58
N VAL A 128 -14.16 -5.05 -2.73
CA VAL A 128 -15.25 -5.21 -1.76
C VAL A 128 -14.72 -5.67 -0.42
N VAL A 129 -13.84 -6.68 -0.38
CA VAL A 129 -13.25 -7.16 0.87
C VAL A 129 -12.43 -6.07 1.56
N CYS A 130 -11.62 -5.31 0.81
CA CYS A 130 -10.87 -4.19 1.36
C CYS A 130 -11.81 -3.12 1.95
N ALA A 131 -12.85 -2.72 1.22
CA ALA A 131 -13.81 -1.73 1.68
C ALA A 131 -14.56 -2.19 2.95
N VAL A 132 -15.02 -3.44 2.97
CA VAL A 132 -15.67 -4.03 4.16
C VAL A 132 -14.71 -4.06 5.35
N ALA A 133 -13.45 -4.42 5.14
CA ALA A 133 -12.44 -4.43 6.21
C ALA A 133 -12.21 -3.02 6.79
N VAL A 134 -12.13 -1.98 5.95
CA VAL A 134 -12.05 -0.58 6.43
C VAL A 134 -13.28 -0.23 7.26
N LEU A 135 -14.48 -0.51 6.75
CA LEU A 135 -15.72 -0.16 7.46
C LEU A 135 -15.83 -0.86 8.82
N ILE A 136 -15.46 -2.14 8.89
CA ILE A 136 -15.41 -2.89 10.16
C ILE A 136 -14.41 -2.23 11.12
N MET A 137 -13.20 -1.90 10.65
CA MET A 137 -12.18 -1.27 11.50
C MET A 137 -12.61 0.12 11.99
N VAL A 138 -13.20 0.93 11.11
CA VAL A 138 -13.76 2.25 11.48
C VAL A 138 -14.81 2.08 12.57
N PHE A 139 -15.73 1.13 12.41
CA PHE A 139 -16.77 0.85 13.40
C PHE A 139 -16.18 0.40 14.74
N VAL A 140 -15.27 -0.57 14.73
CA VAL A 140 -14.61 -1.08 15.95
C VAL A 140 -13.88 0.03 16.71
N ILE A 141 -13.13 0.89 16.00
CA ILE A 141 -12.41 2.02 16.60
C ILE A 141 -13.40 3.04 17.19
N VAL A 142 -14.49 3.37 16.49
CA VAL A 142 -15.53 4.28 16.99
C VAL A 142 -16.19 3.73 18.25
N SER A 143 -16.53 2.45 18.26
CA SER A 143 -17.13 1.78 19.44
C SER A 143 -16.19 1.69 20.64
N GLN A 144 -14.89 1.91 20.44
CA GLN A 144 -13.84 1.80 21.46
C GLN A 144 -13.08 3.12 21.65
N ARG A 145 -13.74 4.24 21.29
CA ARG A 145 -13.24 5.58 21.52
C ARG A 145 -13.14 5.86 23.01
N VAL A 146 -12.04 6.48 23.42
CA VAL A 146 -11.78 6.90 24.80
C VAL A 146 -11.60 8.42 24.82
N GLU A 147 -11.99 9.05 25.92
CA GLU A 147 -11.72 10.48 26.15
C GLU A 147 -10.21 10.68 26.33
N ALA A 148 -9.62 11.48 25.46
CA ALA A 148 -8.18 11.73 25.47
C ALA A 148 -7.83 12.86 26.44
N PRO A 149 -6.67 12.80 27.12
CA PRO A 149 -6.22 13.89 27.95
C PRO A 149 -5.89 15.15 27.11
N PRO A 150 -5.94 16.37 27.67
CA PRO A 150 -5.72 17.62 26.93
C PRO A 150 -4.36 17.71 26.21
N GLU A 151 -3.34 17.04 26.74
CA GLU A 151 -1.99 16.97 26.19
C GLU A 151 -1.83 15.91 25.07
N ALA A 152 -2.88 15.14 24.76
CA ALA A 152 -2.81 14.08 23.75
C ALA A 152 -2.63 14.63 22.33
N VAL A 153 -1.46 14.35 21.74
CA VAL A 153 -1.13 14.74 20.37
C VAL A 153 -1.50 13.65 19.35
N GLY A 154 -1.43 12.39 19.75
CA GLY A 154 -1.56 11.24 18.85
C GLY A 154 -2.94 10.58 18.87
N PHE A 155 -3.31 9.97 17.75
CA PHE A 155 -4.52 9.14 17.64
C PHE A 155 -4.58 8.03 18.70
N ALA A 156 -3.44 7.45 19.07
CA ALA A 156 -3.36 6.36 20.04
C ALA A 156 -3.96 6.69 21.42
N TYR A 157 -4.03 7.96 21.80
CA TYR A 157 -4.65 8.39 23.07
C TYR A 157 -6.18 8.48 23.01
N HIS A 158 -6.77 8.46 21.82
CA HIS A 158 -8.21 8.62 21.60
C HIS A 158 -8.93 7.28 21.42
N THR A 159 -8.23 6.16 21.61
CA THR A 159 -8.76 4.81 21.37
C THR A 159 -8.22 3.86 22.43
N ASN A 160 -9.02 2.85 22.79
CA ASN A 160 -8.59 1.80 23.70
C ASN A 160 -7.33 1.11 23.19
N GLN A 161 -6.29 1.00 24.03
CA GLN A 161 -5.01 0.37 23.67
C GLN A 161 -5.16 -1.08 23.21
N ILE A 162 -6.17 -1.79 23.71
CA ILE A 162 -6.46 -3.17 23.28
C ILE A 162 -6.81 -3.20 21.78
N VAL A 163 -7.56 -2.22 21.28
CA VAL A 163 -7.90 -2.14 19.85
C VAL A 163 -6.68 -1.83 19.00
N ILE A 164 -5.81 -0.93 19.46
CA ILE A 164 -4.55 -0.63 18.77
C ILE A 164 -3.67 -1.87 18.71
N PHE A 165 -3.58 -2.61 19.81
CA PHE A 165 -2.83 -3.86 19.88
C PHE A 165 -3.41 -4.91 18.91
N ILE A 166 -4.73 -5.12 18.90
CA ILE A 166 -5.40 -6.03 17.96
C ILE A 166 -5.11 -5.61 16.51
N HIS A 167 -5.23 -4.32 16.21
CA HIS A 167 -4.97 -3.77 14.89
C HIS A 167 -3.54 -4.04 14.41
N VAL A 168 -2.54 -3.79 15.28
CA VAL A 168 -1.13 -4.08 14.98
C VAL A 168 -0.91 -5.57 14.71
N ASN A 169 -1.48 -6.46 15.54
CA ASN A 169 -1.35 -7.91 15.35
C ASN A 169 -2.03 -8.41 14.05
N ILE A 170 -3.20 -7.86 13.70
CA ILE A 170 -3.85 -8.16 12.41
C ILE A 170 -2.96 -7.72 11.25
N ASN A 171 -2.40 -6.52 11.30
CA ASN A 171 -1.51 -6.03 10.24
C ASN A 171 -0.24 -6.89 10.09
N ILE A 172 0.34 -7.33 11.22
CA ILE A 172 1.45 -8.29 11.21
C ILE A 172 1.05 -9.60 10.57
N ALA A 173 -0.11 -10.16 10.94
CA ALA A 173 -0.59 -11.41 10.39
C ALA A 173 -0.76 -11.33 8.87
N PHE A 174 -1.34 -10.22 8.35
CA PHE A 174 -1.45 -9.99 6.91
C PHE A 174 -0.09 -9.80 6.24
N SER A 175 0.83 -9.09 6.86
CA SER A 175 2.19 -8.89 6.34
C SER A 175 2.96 -10.21 6.22
N VAL A 176 2.89 -11.06 7.25
CA VAL A 176 3.48 -12.41 7.24
C VAL A 176 2.84 -13.27 6.16
N LEU A 177 1.51 -13.29 6.08
CA LEU A 177 0.79 -14.04 5.05
C LEU A 177 1.16 -13.56 3.65
N ASN A 178 1.32 -12.26 3.45
CA ASN A 178 1.73 -11.71 2.18
C ASN A 178 3.15 -12.16 1.79
N VAL A 179 4.11 -12.19 2.72
CA VAL A 179 5.45 -12.75 2.45
C VAL A 179 5.39 -14.20 2.01
N LEU A 180 4.57 -15.01 2.68
CA LEU A 180 4.45 -16.43 2.35
C LEU A 180 3.90 -16.59 0.93
N ILE A 181 2.77 -15.95 0.61
CA ILE A 181 2.16 -15.98 -0.72
C ILE A 181 3.14 -15.52 -1.78
N THR A 182 3.85 -14.45 -1.49
CA THR A 182 4.74 -13.80 -2.44
C THR A 182 6.04 -14.59 -2.63
N THR A 183 6.53 -15.27 -1.60
CA THR A 183 7.62 -16.23 -1.70
C THR A 183 7.22 -17.41 -2.59
N VAL A 184 6.02 -17.97 -2.38
CA VAL A 184 5.47 -19.04 -3.24
C VAL A 184 5.37 -18.57 -4.69
N PHE A 185 4.86 -17.35 -4.91
CA PHE A 185 4.81 -16.71 -6.22
C PHE A 185 6.21 -16.63 -6.86
N MET A 186 7.22 -16.17 -6.13
CA MET A 186 8.59 -16.04 -6.65
C MET A 186 9.20 -17.37 -7.05
N VAL A 187 8.99 -18.43 -6.26
CA VAL A 187 9.45 -19.78 -6.61
C VAL A 187 8.78 -20.25 -7.91
N LYS A 188 7.46 -20.06 -8.05
CA LYS A 188 6.74 -20.43 -9.28
C LYS A 188 7.16 -19.58 -10.46
N LEU A 189 7.36 -18.28 -10.27
CA LEU A 189 7.83 -17.36 -11.31
C LEU A 189 9.22 -17.75 -11.82
N ARG A 190 10.15 -18.12 -10.92
CA ARG A 190 11.48 -18.63 -11.31
C ARG A 190 11.36 -19.90 -12.15
N LYS A 191 10.51 -20.84 -11.73
CA LYS A 191 10.25 -22.08 -12.49
C LYS A 191 9.63 -21.78 -13.87
N PHE A 192 8.66 -20.87 -13.92
CA PHE A 192 8.01 -20.45 -15.15
C PHE A 192 8.99 -19.77 -16.12
N ASN A 193 9.83 -18.84 -15.63
CA ASN A 193 10.84 -18.18 -16.45
C ASN A 193 11.87 -19.18 -17.02
N ARG A 194 12.32 -20.16 -16.22
CA ARG A 194 13.19 -21.24 -16.71
C ARG A 194 12.50 -22.10 -17.78
N SER A 195 11.20 -22.33 -17.67
CA SER A 195 10.42 -23.03 -18.69
C SER A 195 10.30 -22.19 -19.97
N LEU A 196 9.98 -20.90 -19.84
CA LEU A 196 9.84 -19.97 -20.96
C LEU A 196 11.14 -19.75 -21.74
N GLN A 197 12.30 -19.87 -21.09
CA GLN A 197 13.59 -19.85 -21.77
C GLN A 197 13.75 -21.02 -22.75
N LYS A 198 13.15 -22.17 -22.43
CA LYS A 198 13.18 -23.37 -23.28
C LYS A 198 12.16 -23.32 -24.42
N THR A 199 11.08 -22.55 -24.28
CA THR A 199 10.01 -22.46 -25.29
C THR A 199 10.22 -21.23 -26.20
N SER A 200 10.09 -21.43 -27.51
CA SER A 200 10.19 -20.37 -28.54
C SER A 200 8.96 -19.43 -28.51
N MET A 201 8.81 -18.63 -27.46
CA MET A 201 7.85 -17.51 -27.44
C MET A 201 8.42 -16.29 -28.16
N SER A 202 7.54 -15.54 -28.84
CA SER A 202 7.87 -14.26 -29.47
C SER A 202 8.56 -13.30 -28.49
N ALA A 203 9.66 -12.68 -28.94
CA ALA A 203 10.50 -11.78 -28.14
C ALA A 203 9.72 -10.60 -27.54
N ALA A 204 8.69 -10.10 -28.23
CA ALA A 204 7.85 -9.00 -27.77
C ALA A 204 7.06 -9.38 -26.51
N HIS A 205 6.40 -10.55 -26.52
CA HIS A 205 5.60 -11.04 -25.39
C HIS A 205 6.48 -11.36 -24.17
N ARG A 206 7.70 -11.87 -24.42
CA ARG A 206 8.70 -12.12 -23.37
C ARG A 206 9.14 -10.83 -22.68
N SER A 207 9.28 -9.72 -23.42
CA SER A 207 9.72 -8.44 -22.88
C SER A 207 8.69 -7.80 -21.93
N ASP A 208 7.40 -7.90 -22.24
CA ASP A 208 6.32 -7.36 -21.41
C ASP A 208 6.14 -8.14 -20.11
N LEU A 209 6.20 -9.47 -20.21
CA LEU A 209 6.16 -10.33 -19.04
C LEU A 209 7.37 -10.08 -18.11
N ALA A 210 8.58 -9.96 -18.68
CA ALA A 210 9.78 -9.67 -17.89
C ALA A 210 9.71 -8.32 -17.15
N LYS A 211 9.09 -7.29 -17.76
CA LYS A 211 8.87 -5.99 -17.11
C LYS A 211 7.89 -6.11 -15.94
N ALA A 212 6.75 -6.76 -16.13
CA ALA A 212 5.76 -6.97 -15.07
C ALA A 212 6.37 -7.73 -13.88
N ASN A 213 7.15 -8.78 -14.17
CA ASN A 213 7.85 -9.55 -13.16
C ASN A 213 8.87 -8.72 -12.37
N LYS A 214 9.60 -7.81 -13.02
CA LYS A 214 10.54 -6.91 -12.34
C LYS A 214 9.83 -5.95 -11.39
N ILE A 215 8.67 -5.41 -11.77
CA ILE A 215 7.88 -4.52 -10.89
C ILE A 215 7.57 -5.25 -9.59
N VAL A 216 7.02 -6.47 -9.69
CA VAL A 216 6.66 -7.26 -8.52
C VAL A 216 7.88 -7.48 -7.64
N ILE A 217 9.02 -7.92 -8.20
CA ILE A 217 10.25 -8.13 -7.42
C ILE A 217 10.67 -6.88 -6.63
N TYR A 218 10.61 -5.69 -7.24
CA TYR A 218 10.94 -4.46 -6.53
C TYR A 218 9.94 -4.13 -5.43
N GLN A 219 8.64 -4.31 -5.69
CA GLN A 219 7.60 -4.09 -4.67
C GLN A 219 7.80 -5.01 -3.47
N MET A 220 8.11 -6.29 -3.70
CA MET A 220 8.42 -7.22 -2.62
C MET A 220 9.62 -6.79 -1.79
N ALA A 221 10.69 -6.37 -2.45
CA ALA A 221 11.90 -5.95 -1.76
C ALA A 221 11.63 -4.71 -0.89
N LEU A 222 10.85 -3.76 -1.41
CA LEU A 222 10.42 -2.58 -0.66
C LEU A 222 9.52 -2.96 0.53
N GLU A 223 8.58 -3.87 0.34
CA GLU A 223 7.67 -4.31 1.38
C GLU A 223 8.45 -4.98 2.53
N ILE A 224 9.35 -5.91 2.20
CA ILE A 224 10.21 -6.57 3.19
C ILE A 224 11.04 -5.54 3.97
N ALA A 225 11.64 -4.57 3.27
CA ALA A 225 12.55 -3.59 3.86
C ALA A 225 11.83 -2.57 4.75
N PHE A 226 10.73 -2.00 4.27
CA PHE A 226 10.07 -0.85 4.91
C PHE A 226 8.86 -1.24 5.76
N HIS A 227 8.19 -2.34 5.48
CA HIS A 227 7.00 -2.73 6.24
C HIS A 227 7.29 -3.89 7.19
N ILE A 228 7.82 -4.99 6.67
CA ILE A 228 7.84 -6.25 7.40
C ILE A 228 8.97 -6.32 8.40
N THR A 229 10.19 -6.00 7.97
CA THR A 229 11.35 -6.00 8.86
C THR A 229 11.15 -5.04 10.05
N PRO A 230 10.72 -3.78 9.84
CA PRO A 230 10.52 -2.85 10.96
C PRO A 230 9.40 -3.29 11.89
N THR A 231 8.29 -3.81 11.35
CA THR A 231 7.19 -4.31 12.19
C THR A 231 7.63 -5.52 13.01
N PHE A 232 8.32 -6.48 12.39
CA PHE A 232 8.85 -7.66 13.10
C PHE A 232 9.85 -7.27 14.18
N VAL A 233 10.78 -6.36 13.88
CA VAL A 233 11.74 -5.82 14.86
C VAL A 233 11.00 -5.11 15.99
N THR A 234 9.97 -4.32 15.69
CA THR A 234 9.14 -3.67 16.72
C THR A 234 8.56 -4.69 17.69
N CYS A 235 7.94 -5.74 17.14
CA CYS A 235 7.31 -6.78 17.95
C CYS A 235 8.33 -7.56 18.75
N PHE A 236 9.42 -7.96 18.12
CA PHE A 236 10.51 -8.63 18.80
C PHE A 236 11.02 -7.81 19.97
N VAL A 237 11.28 -6.51 19.76
CA VAL A 237 11.78 -5.62 20.81
C VAL A 237 10.76 -5.45 21.94
N MET A 238 9.47 -5.30 21.58
CA MET A 238 8.39 -5.15 22.54
C MET A 238 8.18 -6.41 23.39
N TYR A 239 8.17 -7.60 22.78
CA TYR A 239 7.92 -8.85 23.51
C TYR A 239 9.15 -9.42 24.22
N ALA A 240 10.34 -9.29 23.63
CA ALA A 240 11.56 -9.84 24.21
C ALA A 240 12.17 -8.94 25.30
N PHE A 241 12.06 -7.61 25.14
CA PHE A 241 12.69 -6.64 26.07
C PHE A 241 11.67 -5.76 26.80
N GLY A 242 10.37 -5.86 26.50
CA GLY A 242 9.35 -4.99 27.11
C GLY A 242 9.39 -3.54 26.64
N TRP A 243 10.13 -3.23 25.56
CA TRP A 243 10.34 -1.86 25.09
C TRP A 243 9.33 -1.45 24.02
N ASN A 244 8.47 -0.48 24.34
CA ASN A 244 7.47 0.05 23.41
C ASN A 244 8.07 1.17 22.54
N TRP A 245 8.76 0.80 21.46
CA TRP A 245 9.35 1.75 20.52
C TRP A 245 8.33 2.72 19.89
N PRO A 246 7.11 2.30 19.48
CA PRO A 246 6.10 3.24 19.00
C PRO A 246 5.73 4.34 20.01
N LEU A 247 5.76 4.03 21.30
CA LEU A 247 5.56 5.02 22.36
C LEU A 247 6.76 5.96 22.54
N LEU A 248 7.98 5.49 22.26
CA LEU A 248 9.20 6.29 22.41
C LEU A 248 9.48 7.17 21.19
N LEU A 249 9.45 6.56 20.01
CA LEU A 249 9.85 7.14 18.73
C LEU A 249 8.68 7.79 17.99
N GLY A 250 7.44 7.60 18.45
CA GLY A 250 6.24 8.01 17.72
C GLY A 250 5.74 6.91 16.76
N PRO A 251 4.79 7.23 15.86
CA PRO A 251 4.14 6.27 14.97
C PRO A 251 5.02 5.78 13.81
N TYR A 252 6.32 5.55 14.05
CA TYR A 252 7.29 5.23 13.01
C TYR A 252 6.95 4.00 12.12
N PRO A 253 6.25 2.92 12.58
CA PRO A 253 5.86 1.85 11.66
C PRO A 253 4.88 2.34 10.60
N PHE A 254 4.01 3.28 10.97
CA PHE A 254 3.06 3.92 10.07
C PHE A 254 3.76 4.91 9.12
N THR A 255 4.79 5.61 9.60
CA THR A 255 5.70 6.41 8.77
C THR A 255 6.41 5.56 7.71
N LEU A 256 6.98 4.42 8.11
CA LEU A 256 7.68 3.52 7.19
C LEU A 256 6.72 2.88 6.16
N LEU A 257 5.49 2.57 6.56
CA LEU A 257 4.44 2.14 5.64
C LEU A 257 4.12 3.24 4.61
N SER A 258 4.04 4.50 5.03
CA SER A 258 3.84 5.63 4.12
C SER A 258 4.98 5.79 3.12
N VAL A 259 6.24 5.59 3.56
CA VAL A 259 7.43 5.61 2.70
C VAL A 259 7.42 4.42 1.72
N TYR A 260 7.01 3.24 2.15
CA TYR A 260 6.81 2.08 1.29
C TYR A 260 5.81 2.37 0.16
N ILE A 261 4.63 2.89 0.51
CA ILE A 261 3.57 3.20 -0.45
C ILE A 261 4.02 4.28 -1.44
N PHE A 262 4.70 5.32 -0.96
CA PHE A 262 5.32 6.35 -1.81
C PHE A 262 6.36 5.75 -2.78
N SER A 263 7.20 4.84 -2.30
CA SER A 263 8.19 4.14 -3.14
C SER A 263 7.50 3.30 -4.22
N CYS A 264 6.40 2.62 -3.88
CA CYS A 264 5.56 1.91 -4.83
C CYS A 264 4.95 2.85 -5.89
N SER A 265 4.51 4.04 -5.49
CA SER A 265 4.01 5.07 -6.42
C SER A 265 5.05 5.51 -7.45
N ILE A 266 6.30 5.72 -7.02
CA ILE A 266 7.41 6.02 -7.93
C ILE A 266 7.62 4.86 -8.91
N LEU A 267 7.63 3.62 -8.42
CA LEU A 267 7.79 2.44 -9.28
C LEU A 267 6.68 2.34 -10.33
N TYR A 268 5.42 2.56 -9.92
CA TYR A 268 4.29 2.58 -10.84
C TYR A 268 4.44 3.65 -11.92
N ARG A 269 4.80 4.88 -11.54
CA ARG A 269 5.03 5.97 -12.48
C ARG A 269 6.11 5.63 -13.50
N ILE A 270 7.27 5.19 -13.04
CA ILE A 270 8.42 4.89 -13.91
C ILE A 270 8.10 3.75 -14.89
N LYS A 271 7.34 2.75 -14.45
CA LYS A 271 7.14 1.51 -15.20
C LYS A 271 5.91 1.53 -16.09
N LEU A 272 4.85 2.23 -15.67
CA LEU A 272 3.63 2.39 -16.46
C LEU A 272 3.71 3.61 -17.39
N GLY A 273 4.41 4.69 -17.01
CA GLY A 273 4.54 5.91 -17.81
C GLY A 273 5.29 5.71 -19.14
N LYS A 274 6.41 4.96 -19.14
CA LYS A 274 7.22 4.72 -20.34
C LYS A 274 6.48 4.02 -21.50
N LYS A 275 5.37 3.32 -21.22
CA LYS A 275 4.54 2.68 -22.27
C LYS A 275 3.59 3.67 -22.95
N ALA A 276 3.19 4.75 -22.27
CA ALA A 276 2.33 5.76 -22.86
C ALA A 276 3.10 6.56 -23.93
N GLU A 277 4.31 7.01 -23.61
CA GLU A 277 5.13 7.85 -24.50
C GLU A 277 5.50 7.16 -25.82
N VAL A 278 6.02 5.93 -25.77
CA VAL A 278 6.49 5.21 -26.96
C VAL A 278 5.37 4.94 -27.98
N GLU A 279 4.14 4.74 -27.51
CA GLU A 279 3.01 4.47 -28.39
C GLU A 279 2.34 5.73 -28.92
N VAL A 280 2.27 6.81 -28.13
CA VAL A 280 1.85 8.13 -28.63
C VAL A 280 2.76 8.56 -29.78
N SER A 281 4.07 8.37 -29.66
CA SER A 281 5.01 8.65 -30.75
C SER A 281 4.79 7.79 -32.00
N LYS A 282 4.20 6.59 -31.89
CA LYS A 282 3.87 5.75 -33.05
C LYS A 282 2.58 6.18 -33.72
N VAL A 283 1.54 6.51 -32.95
CA VAL A 283 0.25 6.97 -33.48
C VAL A 283 0.41 8.29 -34.24
N VAL A 284 1.17 9.23 -33.68
CA VAL A 284 1.48 10.51 -34.35
C VAL A 284 2.19 10.30 -35.69
N LYS A 285 3.10 9.32 -35.78
CA LYS A 285 3.81 8.98 -37.04
C LYS A 285 2.94 8.30 -38.09
N VAL A 286 1.84 7.65 -37.70
CA VAL A 286 0.91 6.99 -38.63
C VAL A 286 -0.14 7.97 -39.16
N SER A 287 -0.57 8.93 -38.32
CA SER A 287 -1.52 9.97 -38.73
C SER A 287 -0.92 11.08 -39.61
N SER A 288 0.41 11.13 -39.72
CA SER A 288 1.14 12.13 -40.52
C SER A 288 1.54 11.63 -41.91
N LYS A 289 0.94 10.53 -42.38
CA LYS A 289 1.09 9.97 -43.72
C LYS A 289 -0.28 9.90 -44.37
#